data_AF-A0A1F5ZX30-F1
#
_entry.id   AF-A0A1F5ZX30-F1
#
_cell.length_a   1.000
_cell.length_b   1.000
_cell.length_c   1.000
_cell.angle_alpha   90.00
_cell.angle_beta   90.00
_cell.angle_gamma   90.00
#
_symmetry.space_group_name_H-M   'P 1'
#
loop_
_entity.id
_entity.type
_entity.pdbx_description
1 polymer ?
#
loop_
_entity_poly.entity_id
_entity_poly.type
_entity_poly.pdbx_seq_one_letter_code
_entity_poly.pdbx_strand_id
1 'polypeptide(L)'
;MTKDVSSGEKLQAQLNLMSETKKRDLESFIVNTVKIKLIKRFEEILEIEGKSNLRQLLLVPVFSISELSRRIAEKAPELTTLYYKELFAAFDEAGNRWT
;
A
#
# COMPACT_ATOMS: atom_id res chain seq x y z
N MET A 1 18.54 -21.21 -14.56
CA MET A 1 17.43 -20.80 -13.68
C MET A 1 17.04 -19.39 -14.08
N THR A 2 15.99 -19.26 -14.89
CA THR A 2 15.33 -17.97 -15.13
C THR A 2 14.75 -17.51 -13.79
N LYS A 3 15.26 -16.42 -13.21
CA LYS A 3 14.59 -15.78 -12.08
C LYS A 3 13.21 -15.36 -12.59
N ASP A 4 12.16 -15.98 -12.07
CA ASP A 4 10.79 -15.50 -12.28
C ASP A 4 10.73 -14.08 -11.69
N VAL A 5 10.77 -13.09 -12.59
CA VAL A 5 10.65 -11.67 -12.24
C VAL A 5 9.27 -11.49 -11.62
N SER A 6 9.22 -10.93 -10.40
CA SER A 6 7.95 -10.79 -9.69
C SER A 6 7.00 -9.85 -10.47
N SER A 7 5.69 -10.03 -10.30
CA SER A 7 4.70 -9.16 -10.94
C SER A 7 4.91 -7.68 -10.56
N GLY A 8 5.33 -7.40 -9.32
CA GLY A 8 5.73 -6.05 -8.89
C GLY A 8 6.95 -5.49 -9.62
N GLU A 9 7.99 -6.30 -9.87
CA GLU A 9 9.16 -5.88 -10.64
C GLU A 9 8.81 -5.56 -12.11
N LYS A 10 7.91 -6.35 -12.71
CA LYS A 10 7.38 -6.08 -14.06
C LYS A 10 6.57 -4.78 -14.10
N LEU A 11 5.73 -4.54 -13.09
CA LEU A 11 4.97 -3.30 -12.96
C LEU A 11 5.91 -2.09 -12.83
N GLN A 12 7.00 -2.22 -12.07
CA GLN A 12 7.99 -1.15 -11.90
C GLN A 12 8.66 -0.76 -13.23
N ALA A 13 8.93 -1.73 -14.10
CA ALA A 13 9.46 -1.48 -15.44
C ALA A 13 8.43 -0.77 -16.35
N GLN A 14 7.14 -1.11 -16.22
CA GLN A 14 6.07 -0.51 -17.02
C GLN A 14 5.64 0.87 -16.54
N LEU A 15 5.86 1.23 -15.27
CA LEU A 15 5.53 2.55 -14.71
C LEU A 15 6.10 3.68 -15.56
N ASN A 16 7.34 3.54 -16.06
CA ASN A 16 7.99 4.57 -16.87
C ASN A 16 7.32 4.81 -18.24
N LEU A 17 6.52 3.85 -18.72
CA LEU A 17 5.81 3.91 -20.00
C LEU A 17 4.35 4.37 -19.84
N MET A 18 3.84 4.46 -18.61
CA MET A 18 2.47 4.89 -18.33
C MET A 18 2.33 6.42 -18.40
N SER A 19 1.15 6.88 -18.81
CA SER A 19 0.78 8.29 -18.68
C SER A 19 0.64 8.70 -17.22
N GLU A 20 0.83 9.98 -16.93
CA GLU A 20 0.71 10.52 -15.57
C GLU A 20 -0.64 10.23 -14.91
N THR A 21 -1.73 10.25 -15.68
CA THR A 21 -3.07 9.87 -15.17
C THR A 21 -3.09 8.41 -14.72
N LYS A 22 -2.59 7.49 -15.54
CA LYS A 22 -2.55 6.05 -15.20
C LYS A 22 -1.65 5.78 -13.99
N LYS A 23 -0.53 6.50 -13.86
CA LYS A 23 0.34 6.40 -12.68
C LYS A 23 -0.41 6.80 -11.40
N ARG A 24 -1.18 7.90 -11.43
CA ARG A 24 -1.97 8.35 -10.28
C ARG A 24 -3.09 7.37 -9.92
N ASP A 25 -3.76 6.80 -10.91
CA ASP A 25 -4.80 5.79 -10.69
C ASP A 25 -4.21 4.52 -10.05
N LEU A 26 -3.07 4.06 -10.57
CA LEU A 26 -2.33 2.93 -10.03
C LEU A 26 -1.85 3.19 -8.60
N GLU A 27 -1.29 4.37 -8.32
CA GLU A 27 -0.84 4.75 -6.99
C GLU A 27 -2.02 4.81 -6.00
N SER A 28 -3.14 5.39 -6.42
CA SER A 28 -4.38 5.42 -5.64
C SER A 28 -4.90 4.02 -5.34
N PHE A 29 -4.84 3.12 -6.33
CA PHE A 29 -5.19 1.72 -6.17
C PHE A 29 -4.29 1.03 -5.12
N ILE A 30 -2.97 1.19 -5.23
CA ILE A 30 -2.00 0.60 -4.29
C ILE A 30 -2.25 1.13 -2.88
N VAL A 31 -2.37 2.45 -2.71
CA VAL A 31 -2.59 3.10 -1.41
C VAL A 31 -3.88 2.61 -0.75
N ASN A 32 -4.99 2.57 -1.49
CA ASN A 32 -6.26 2.08 -0.95
C ASN A 32 -6.20 0.59 -0.59
N THR A 33 -5.52 -0.21 -1.41
CA THR A 33 -5.32 -1.64 -1.15
C THR A 33 -4.54 -1.84 0.16
N VAL A 34 -3.45 -1.11 0.37
CA VAL A 34 -2.66 -1.18 1.61
C VAL A 34 -3.50 -0.77 2.83
N LYS A 35 -4.22 0.36 2.74
CA LYS A 35 -5.10 0.83 3.82
C LYS A 35 -6.12 -0.22 4.23
N ILE A 36 -6.79 -0.85 3.26
CA ILE A 36 -7.79 -1.89 3.52
C ILE A 36 -7.14 -3.12 4.18
N LYS A 37 -5.97 -3.56 3.70
CA LYS A 37 -5.28 -4.73 4.27
C LYS A 37 -4.84 -4.48 5.71
N LEU A 38 -4.27 -3.29 5.99
CA LEU A 38 -3.89 -2.91 7.34
C LEU A 38 -5.10 -2.83 8.29
N ILE A 39 -6.19 -2.19 7.88
CA ILE A 39 -7.41 -2.10 8.70
C ILE A 39 -7.92 -3.50 9.05
N LYS A 40 -8.11 -4.37 8.05
CA LYS A 40 -8.59 -5.75 8.28
C LYS A 40 -7.70 -6.53 9.23
N ARG A 41 -6.38 -6.42 9.05
CA ARG A 41 -5.41 -7.17 9.86
C ARG A 41 -5.40 -6.76 11.31
N PHE A 42 -5.50 -5.46 11.57
CA PHE A 42 -5.46 -4.92 12.93
C PHE A 42 -6.83 -4.85 13.62
N GLU A 43 -7.93 -4.95 12.87
CA GLU A 43 -9.26 -5.11 13.47
C GLU A 43 -9.39 -6.39 14.30
N GLU A 44 -8.59 -7.42 14.02
CA GLU A 44 -8.55 -8.67 14.78
C GLU A 44 -7.60 -8.62 15.99
N ILE A 45 -6.64 -7.69 15.99
CA ILE A 45 -5.51 -7.68 16.94
C ILE A 45 -5.68 -6.59 17.99
N LEU A 46 -6.16 -5.40 17.59
CA LEU A 46 -6.20 -4.23 18.46
C LEU A 46 -7.44 -4.24 19.35
N GLU A 47 -7.33 -3.58 20.51
CA GLU A 47 -8.48 -3.19 21.32
C GLU A 47 -9.27 -2.04 20.66
N ILE A 48 -10.45 -1.71 21.21
CA ILE A 48 -11.39 -0.75 20.59
C ILE A 48 -10.73 0.61 20.32
N GLU A 49 -9.96 1.13 21.28
CA GLU A 49 -9.25 2.40 21.13
C GLU A 49 -8.19 2.34 20.02
N GLY A 50 -7.40 1.26 19.98
CA GLY A 50 -6.43 1.01 18.91
C GLY A 50 -7.08 0.94 17.52
N LYS A 51 -8.24 0.28 17.39
CA LYS A 51 -9.01 0.24 16.13
C LYS A 51 -9.46 1.63 15.72
N SER A 52 -9.92 2.45 16.66
CA SER A 52 -10.34 3.83 16.39
C SER A 52 -9.17 4.67 15.88
N ASN A 53 -8.03 4.63 16.58
CA ASN A 53 -6.82 5.37 16.20
C ASN A 53 -6.30 4.94 14.83
N LEU A 54 -6.28 3.64 14.54
CA LEU A 54 -5.87 3.12 13.25
C LEU A 54 -6.76 3.61 12.11
N ARG A 55 -8.09 3.60 12.31
CA ARG A 55 -9.04 4.12 11.31
C ARG A 55 -8.83 5.62 11.09
N GLN A 56 -8.61 6.39 12.14
CA GLN A 56 -8.28 7.82 12.02
C GLN A 56 -6.98 8.06 11.24
N LEU A 57 -5.98 7.18 11.37
CA LEU A 57 -4.75 7.27 10.61
C LEU A 57 -4.95 6.93 9.12
N LEU A 58 -5.69 5.87 8.82
CA LEU A 58 -5.76 5.27 7.48
C LEU A 58 -6.91 5.78 6.61
N LEU A 59 -8.02 6.26 7.20
CA LEU A 59 -9.18 6.75 6.44
C LEU A 59 -9.04 8.20 5.96
N VAL A 60 -7.92 8.86 6.25
CA VAL A 60 -7.63 10.20 5.70
C VAL A 60 -7.44 10.10 4.19
N PRO A 61 -7.93 11.09 3.40
CA PRO A 61 -7.71 11.15 1.95
C PRO A 61 -6.22 11.34 1.64
N VAL A 62 -5.55 10.21 1.45
CA VAL A 62 -4.15 10.09 1.05
C VAL A 62 -4.14 9.18 -0.16
N PHE A 63 -3.53 9.65 -1.24
CA PHE A 63 -3.55 8.99 -2.55
C PHE A 63 -2.15 8.70 -3.11
N SER A 64 -1.10 9.14 -2.43
CA SER A 64 0.29 8.80 -2.78
C SER A 64 0.92 7.86 -1.75
N ILE A 65 1.81 6.99 -2.24
CA ILE A 65 2.58 6.07 -1.41
C ILE A 65 3.51 6.85 -0.49
N SER A 66 4.12 7.93 -0.99
CA SER A 66 5.03 8.79 -0.23
C SER A 66 4.35 9.41 0.99
N GLU A 67 3.14 9.94 0.83
CA GLU A 67 2.39 10.54 1.94
C GLU A 67 1.92 9.49 2.94
N LEU A 68 1.50 8.30 2.46
CA LEU A 68 1.13 7.21 3.36
C LEU A 68 2.36 6.70 4.15
N SER A 69 3.50 6.50 3.49
CA SER A 69 4.77 6.11 4.13
C SER A 69 5.18 7.09 5.22
N ARG A 70 5.15 8.40 4.91
CA ARG A 70 5.50 9.46 5.85
C ARG A 70 4.59 9.44 7.08
N ARG A 71 3.28 9.30 6.89
CA ARG A 71 2.30 9.23 7.99
C ARG A 71 2.50 8.03 8.89
N ILE A 72 2.74 6.85 8.31
CA ILE A 72 3.02 5.64 9.10
C ILE A 72 4.27 5.87 9.94
N ALA A 73 5.36 6.37 9.34
CA ALA A 73 6.59 6.65 10.06
C ALA A 73 6.43 7.68 11.19
N GLU A 74 5.62 8.72 10.99
CA GLU A 74 5.42 9.80 11.97
C GLU A 74 4.40 9.47 13.07
N LYS A 75 3.36 8.70 12.75
CA LYS A 75 2.17 8.55 13.63
C LYS A 75 2.00 7.15 14.18
N ALA A 76 2.52 6.14 13.51
CA ALA A 76 2.43 4.75 13.93
C ALA A 76 3.66 3.95 13.47
N PRO A 77 4.87 4.35 13.90
CA PRO A 77 6.13 3.71 13.49
C PRO A 77 6.15 2.21 13.80
N GLU A 78 5.42 1.76 14.81
CA GLU A 78 5.22 0.35 15.16
C GLU A 78 4.56 -0.48 14.04
N LEU A 79 3.82 0.17 13.12
CA LEU A 79 3.18 -0.49 11.99
C LEU A 79 4.11 -0.61 10.77
N THR A 80 5.28 0.03 10.77
CA THR A 80 6.17 0.18 9.59
C THR A 80 6.47 -1.13 8.89
N THR A 81 6.87 -2.16 9.65
CA THR A 81 7.20 -3.48 9.09
C THR A 81 6.00 -4.10 8.38
N LEU A 82 4.82 -4.01 9.00
CA LEU A 82 3.60 -4.58 8.42
C LEU A 82 3.12 -3.75 7.23
N TYR A 83 3.23 -2.43 7.32
CA TYR A 83 2.95 -1.51 6.22
C TYR A 83 3.74 -1.88 4.96
N TYR A 84 5.07 -2.03 5.06
CA TYR A 84 5.88 -2.40 3.89
C TYR A 84 5.54 -3.79 3.35
N LYS A 85 5.23 -4.75 4.23
CA LYS A 85 4.77 -6.08 3.80
C LYS A 85 3.48 -5.99 2.97
N GLU A 86 2.49 -5.22 3.43
CA GLU A 86 1.24 -5.02 2.69
C GLU A 86 1.45 -4.17 1.43
N LEU A 87 2.40 -3.23 1.46
CA LEU A 87 2.78 -2.42 0.29
C LEU A 87 3.33 -3.31 -0.83
N PHE A 88 4.29 -4.19 -0.53
CA PHE A 88 4.83 -5.12 -1.54
C PHE A 88 3.75 -6.06 -2.08
N ALA A 89 2.87 -6.58 -1.21
CA ALA A 89 1.74 -7.40 -1.64
C ALA A 89 0.75 -6.62 -2.54
N ALA A 90 0.55 -5.33 -2.28
CA ALA A 90 -0.29 -4.47 -3.12
C ALA A 90 0.37 -4.18 -4.49
N PHE A 91 1.70 -4.03 -4.54
CA PHE A 91 2.44 -3.94 -5.80
C PHE A 91 2.31 -5.21 -6.65
N ASP A 92 2.42 -6.39 -6.03
CA ASP A 92 2.23 -7.66 -6.74
C ASP A 92 0.80 -7.82 -7.26
N GLU A 93 -0.20 -7.45 -6.45
CA GLU A 93 -1.62 -7.45 -6.85
C GLU A 93 -1.90 -6.48 -8.00
N ALA A 94 -1.30 -5.29 -7.94
CA ALA A 94 -1.38 -4.31 -9.00
C ALA A 94 -0.71 -4.82 -10.28
N GLY A 95 0.46 -5.47 -10.17
CA GLY A 95 1.14 -6.10 -11.30
C GLY A 95 0.21 -7.07 -12.02
N ASN A 96 -0.41 -8.01 -11.29
CA ASN A 96 -1.33 -8.99 -11.88
C ASN A 96 -2.59 -8.39 -12.53
N ARG A 97 -2.97 -7.14 -12.22
CA ARG A 97 -4.16 -6.46 -12.77
C ARG A 97 -3.85 -5.48 -13.90
N TRP A 98 -2.63 -4.93 -13.93
CA TRP A 98 -2.22 -3.89 -14.88
C TRP A 98 -1.21 -4.37 -15.94
N THR A 99 -0.66 -5.58 -15.80
CA THR A 99 0.12 -6.28 -16.84
C THR A 99 -0.71 -7.32 -17.54
#